data_AF-A0A7W2TCV7-F1
#
_entry.id   AF-A0A7W2TCV7-F1
#
_cell.length_a   1.000
_cell.length_b   1.000
_cell.length_c   1.000
_cell.angle_alpha   90.00
_cell.angle_beta   90.00
_cell.angle_gamma   90.00
#
_symmetry.space_group_name_H-M   'P 1'
#
loop_
_entity.id
_entity.type
_entity.pdbx_description
1 polymer ?
#
loop_
_entity_poly.entity_id
_entity_poly.type
_entity_poly.pdbx_seq_one_letter_code
_entity_poly.pdbx_strand_id
1 'polypeptide(L)'
;MFVFSLASYAQQLRFVTVDLPPFHFMGADNKPAGALVEVIEALMIKTQFSAQIEFIPFARSYDLALNNKNIFMLSLMKSSDRKDLFQWVGQIFKSKAFLVGLRNRSDIYISNIEEAKSFVVGTIRGYHSQQHLKKAGFLEQKITIYPLVIHICGVCSLNNE
;
A
#
# COMPACT_ATOMS: atom_id res chain seq x y z
N MET A 1 -37.43 34.83 -12.98
CA MET A 1 -36.98 33.79 -12.03
C MET A 1 -35.56 33.39 -12.44
N PHE A 2 -34.53 33.94 -11.78
CA PHE A 2 -33.14 33.61 -12.09
C PHE A 2 -32.75 32.30 -11.41
N VAL A 3 -32.39 31.29 -12.20
CA VAL A 3 -31.85 30.03 -11.70
C VAL A 3 -30.35 30.22 -11.48
N PHE A 4 -29.94 30.48 -10.25
CA PHE A 4 -28.53 30.43 -9.87
C PHE A 4 -28.12 28.96 -9.74
N SER A 5 -27.33 28.47 -10.70
CA SER A 5 -26.67 27.18 -10.57
C SER A 5 -25.52 27.32 -9.57
N LEU A 6 -25.55 26.54 -8.48
CA LEU A 6 -24.44 26.46 -7.55
C LEU A 6 -23.24 25.85 -8.26
N ALA A 7 -22.11 26.56 -8.25
CA ALA A 7 -20.84 26.02 -8.75
C ALA A 7 -20.40 24.87 -7.83
N SER A 8 -20.69 23.64 -8.26
CA SER A 8 -20.25 22.44 -7.56
C SER A 8 -18.72 22.32 -7.68
N TYR A 9 -18.02 22.62 -6.60
CA TYR A 9 -16.56 22.45 -6.53
C TYR A 9 -16.24 20.98 -6.23
N ALA A 10 -16.15 20.17 -7.29
CA ALA A 10 -15.77 18.77 -7.17
C ALA A 10 -14.37 18.67 -6.54
N GLN A 11 -14.29 18.07 -5.34
CA GLN A 11 -13.00 17.83 -4.68
C GLN A 11 -12.16 16.87 -5.55
N GLN A 12 -10.94 17.30 -5.88
CA GLN A 12 -10.07 16.55 -6.76
C GLN A 12 -9.66 15.21 -6.13
N LEU A 13 -9.84 14.12 -6.88
CA LEU A 13 -9.38 12.80 -6.47
C LEU A 13 -7.85 12.75 -6.47
N ARG A 14 -7.28 12.11 -5.45
CA ARG A 14 -5.82 11.94 -5.31
C ARG A 14 -5.49 10.47 -5.16
N PHE A 15 -4.53 9.99 -5.94
CA PHE A 15 -4.01 8.63 -5.83
C PHE A 15 -2.69 8.67 -5.06
N VAL A 16 -2.62 7.99 -3.92
CA VAL A 16 -1.40 7.93 -3.09
C VAL A 16 -0.80 6.53 -3.15
N THR A 17 0.51 6.47 -3.34
CA THR A 17 1.22 5.21 -3.52
C THR A 17 2.64 5.25 -2.95
N VAL A 18 3.30 4.09 -2.96
CA VAL A 18 4.71 3.89 -2.61
C VAL A 18 5.49 3.49 -3.85
N ASP A 19 6.81 3.64 -3.86
CA ASP A 19 7.62 3.06 -4.95
C ASP A 19 7.68 1.53 -4.80
N LEU A 20 7.26 0.81 -5.83
CA LEU A 20 7.03 -0.64 -5.82
C LEU A 20 7.01 -1.24 -7.24
N PRO A 21 8.19 -1.45 -7.85
CA PRO A 21 8.30 -2.15 -9.12
C PRO A 21 7.80 -3.61 -9.01
N PRO A 22 7.18 -4.17 -10.06
CA PRO A 22 6.82 -3.57 -11.34
C PRO A 22 5.42 -2.91 -11.35
N PHE A 23 4.78 -2.75 -10.19
CA PHE A 23 3.37 -2.35 -10.10
C PHE A 23 3.17 -0.84 -10.24
N HIS A 24 3.89 -0.05 -9.44
CA HIS A 24 3.85 1.41 -9.50
C HIS A 24 5.16 1.95 -8.96
N PHE A 25 5.91 2.66 -9.79
CA PHE A 25 7.24 3.19 -9.47
C PHE A 25 7.49 4.48 -10.26
N MET A 26 8.52 5.23 -9.88
CA MET A 26 8.97 6.37 -10.66
C MET A 26 9.88 5.89 -11.81
N GLY A 27 9.48 6.16 -13.05
CA GLY A 27 10.24 5.85 -14.26
C GLY A 27 11.53 6.68 -14.39
N ALA A 28 12.41 6.27 -15.31
CA ALA A 28 13.69 6.94 -15.56
C ALA A 28 13.53 8.38 -16.10
N ASP A 29 12.37 8.72 -16.66
CA ASP A 29 11.98 10.07 -17.09
C ASP A 29 11.24 10.86 -15.99
N ASN A 30 11.27 10.36 -14.75
CA ASN A 30 10.62 10.92 -13.57
C ASN A 30 9.09 11.06 -13.72
N LYS A 31 8.44 10.10 -14.39
CA LYS A 31 6.98 9.95 -14.46
C LYS A 31 6.51 8.68 -13.73
N PRO A 32 5.27 8.64 -13.21
CA PRO A 32 4.65 7.40 -12.76
C PRO A 32 4.68 6.31 -13.85
N ALA A 33 5.08 5.09 -13.49
CA ALA A 33 5.13 3.95 -14.40
C ALA A 33 4.77 2.64 -13.70
N GLY A 34 4.41 1.62 -14.47
CA GLY A 34 4.13 0.26 -14.00
C GLY A 34 2.67 -0.18 -14.16
N ALA A 35 2.44 -1.47 -14.01
CA ALA A 35 1.17 -2.11 -14.40
C ALA A 35 -0.09 -1.56 -13.70
N LEU A 36 0.04 -1.00 -12.50
CA LEU A 36 -1.07 -0.35 -11.79
C LEU A 36 -1.24 1.13 -12.15
N VAL A 37 -0.19 1.80 -12.62
CA VAL A 37 -0.29 3.15 -13.18
C VAL A 37 -1.08 3.10 -14.48
N GLU A 38 -0.73 2.19 -15.39
CA GLU A 38 -1.45 1.97 -16.67
C GLU A 38 -2.95 1.71 -16.46
N VAL A 39 -3.32 0.94 -15.43
CA VAL A 39 -4.73 0.69 -15.06
C VAL A 39 -5.43 1.97 -14.60
N ILE A 40 -4.77 2.83 -13.82
CA ILE A 40 -5.34 4.10 -13.36
C ILE A 40 -5.43 5.11 -14.50
N GLU A 41 -4.47 5.16 -15.41
CA GLU A 41 -4.52 5.98 -16.62
C GLU A 41 -5.66 5.55 -17.55
N ALA A 42 -5.83 4.25 -17.78
CA ALA A 42 -6.97 3.72 -18.54
C ALA A 42 -8.31 4.02 -17.87
N LEU A 43 -8.38 4.01 -16.53
CA LEU A 43 -9.57 4.43 -15.78
C LEU A 43 -9.85 5.93 -15.96
N MET A 44 -8.85 6.79 -15.79
CA MET A 44 -8.97 8.26 -15.98
C MET A 44 -9.51 8.59 -17.37
N ILE A 45 -8.95 7.98 -18.42
CA ILE A 45 -9.41 8.15 -19.81
C ILE A 45 -10.88 7.70 -19.96
N LYS A 46 -11.21 6.50 -19.46
CA LYS A 46 -12.55 5.91 -19.62
C LYS A 46 -13.66 6.67 -18.88
N THR A 47 -13.32 7.29 -17.76
CA THR A 47 -14.28 7.98 -16.87
C THR A 47 -14.19 9.51 -16.93
N GLN A 48 -13.30 10.05 -17.77
CA GLN A 48 -13.12 11.48 -18.03
C GLN A 48 -12.82 12.32 -16.77
N PHE A 49 -12.16 11.74 -15.76
CA PHE A 49 -11.62 12.51 -14.62
C PHE A 49 -10.11 12.66 -14.71
N SER A 50 -9.58 13.72 -14.09
CA SER A 50 -8.15 13.95 -13.92
C SER A 50 -7.77 13.83 -12.45
N ALA A 51 -6.69 13.10 -12.17
CA ALA A 51 -6.13 12.92 -10.84
C ALA A 51 -4.61 12.86 -10.90
N GLN A 52 -3.94 13.09 -9.76
CA GLN A 52 -2.49 12.96 -9.63
C GLN A 52 -2.14 11.68 -8.87
N ILE A 53 -1.03 11.05 -9.26
CA ILE A 53 -0.44 9.89 -8.56
C ILE A 53 0.78 10.38 -7.77
N GLU A 54 0.68 10.36 -6.45
CA GLU A 54 1.68 10.85 -5.50
C GLU A 54 2.45 9.69 -4.87
N PHE A 55 3.78 9.69 -5.04
CA PHE A 55 4.69 8.71 -4.43
C PHE A 55 5.18 9.23 -3.07
N ILE A 56 4.71 8.60 -1.98
CA ILE A 56 4.99 8.99 -0.59
C ILE A 56 5.21 7.77 0.31
N PRO A 57 5.87 7.91 1.48
CA PRO A 57 6.10 6.78 2.39
C PRO A 57 4.79 6.11 2.85
N PHE A 58 4.78 4.76 2.94
CA PHE A 58 3.58 3.96 3.23
C PHE A 58 2.77 4.43 4.44
N ALA A 59 3.44 4.74 5.55
CA ALA A 59 2.76 5.19 6.76
C ALA A 59 1.98 6.49 6.53
N ARG A 60 2.43 7.34 5.59
CA ARG A 60 1.77 8.60 5.22
C ARG A 60 0.64 8.40 4.22
N SER A 61 0.79 7.50 3.23
CA SER A 61 -0.31 7.17 2.31
C SER A 61 -1.45 6.46 3.05
N TYR A 62 -1.13 5.56 3.98
CA TYR A 62 -2.11 4.93 4.87
C TYR A 62 -2.85 5.93 5.75
N ASP A 63 -2.12 6.84 6.42
CA ASP A 63 -2.70 7.87 7.27
C ASP A 63 -3.58 8.86 6.47
N LEU A 64 -3.13 9.29 5.29
CA LEU A 64 -3.93 10.13 4.40
C LEU A 64 -5.22 9.43 3.98
N ALA A 65 -5.14 8.16 3.55
CA ALA A 65 -6.29 7.39 3.10
C ALA A 65 -7.26 7.00 4.22
N LEU A 66 -6.81 6.96 5.48
CA LEU A 66 -7.64 6.67 6.65
C LEU A 66 -8.32 7.92 7.23
N ASN A 67 -7.71 9.10 7.07
CA ASN A 67 -8.18 10.32 7.73
C ASN A 67 -8.79 11.37 6.76
N ASN A 68 -8.74 11.15 5.44
CA ASN A 68 -9.18 12.13 4.44
C ASN A 68 -10.10 11.49 3.39
N LYS A 69 -11.13 12.24 2.96
CA LYS A 69 -12.00 11.86 1.84
C LYS A 69 -11.28 12.05 0.50
N ASN A 70 -11.76 11.35 -0.53
CA ASN A 70 -11.27 11.44 -1.92
C ASN A 70 -9.81 11.01 -2.16
N ILE A 71 -9.23 10.27 -1.21
CA ILE A 71 -7.91 9.65 -1.33
C ILE A 71 -8.08 8.19 -1.74
N PHE A 72 -7.45 7.81 -2.85
CA PHE A 72 -7.31 6.43 -3.31
C PHE A 72 -5.92 5.92 -2.97
N MET A 73 -5.80 4.97 -2.05
CA MET A 73 -4.52 4.31 -1.79
C MET A 73 -4.37 3.10 -2.70
N LEU A 74 -3.24 3.05 -3.41
CA LEU A 74 -2.86 1.88 -4.19
C LEU A 74 -2.33 0.77 -3.26
N SER A 75 -2.58 -0.48 -3.64
CA SER A 75 -1.88 -1.67 -3.14
C SER A 75 -2.08 -2.11 -1.67
N LEU A 76 -2.95 -1.48 -0.87
CA LEU A 76 -3.43 -2.00 0.44
C LEU A 76 -2.31 -2.53 1.37
N MET A 77 -2.42 -3.70 2.03
CA MET A 77 -3.18 -4.94 1.75
C MET A 77 -4.50 -5.10 2.55
N LYS A 78 -5.51 -5.80 1.99
CA LYS A 78 -6.73 -6.24 2.71
C LYS A 78 -6.46 -7.32 3.74
N SER A 79 -6.75 -7.03 5.01
CA SER A 79 -6.60 -7.91 6.18
C SER A 79 -7.80 -7.75 7.13
N SER A 80 -7.94 -8.65 8.11
CA SER A 80 -9.09 -8.65 9.03
C SER A 80 -9.17 -7.40 9.92
N ASP A 81 -8.04 -6.75 10.22
CA ASP A 81 -7.95 -5.46 10.93
C ASP A 81 -8.28 -4.23 10.07
N ARG A 82 -8.30 -4.37 8.74
CA ARG A 82 -8.46 -3.24 7.79
C ARG A 82 -9.68 -3.34 6.90
N LYS A 83 -10.29 -4.53 6.78
CA LYS A 83 -11.40 -4.79 5.85
C LYS A 83 -12.58 -3.82 6.00
N ASP A 84 -12.83 -3.35 7.21
CA ASP A 84 -13.97 -2.50 7.57
C ASP A 84 -13.60 -1.00 7.63
N LEU A 85 -12.30 -0.66 7.59
CA LEU A 85 -11.81 0.73 7.64
C LEU A 85 -11.85 1.44 6.28
N PHE A 86 -11.96 0.67 5.18
CA PHE A 86 -11.88 1.19 3.81
C PHE A 86 -12.92 0.53 2.89
N GLN A 87 -13.39 1.30 1.91
CA GLN A 87 -14.07 0.80 0.72
C GLN A 87 -13.06 0.16 -0.22
N TRP A 88 -13.29 -1.08 -0.64
CA TRP A 88 -12.38 -1.83 -1.51
C TRP A 88 -12.90 -1.79 -2.94
N VAL A 89 -12.21 -1.06 -3.82
CA VAL A 89 -12.61 -0.87 -5.22
C VAL A 89 -12.42 -2.15 -6.04
N GLY A 90 -11.40 -2.94 -5.73
CA GLY A 90 -11.16 -4.22 -6.39
C GLY A 90 -9.94 -4.98 -5.88
N GLN A 91 -9.93 -6.29 -6.11
CA GLN A 91 -8.74 -7.13 -5.95
C GLN A 91 -7.92 -7.11 -7.24
N ILE A 92 -6.73 -6.51 -7.19
CA ILE A 92 -5.80 -6.48 -8.32
C ILE A 92 -5.02 -7.79 -8.41
N PHE A 93 -4.53 -8.31 -7.29
CA PHE A 93 -3.87 -9.61 -7.19
C PHE A 93 -3.90 -10.16 -5.76
N LYS A 94 -3.42 -11.40 -5.61
CA LYS A 94 -3.18 -12.08 -4.33
C LYS A 94 -1.68 -12.18 -4.10
N SER A 95 -1.25 -12.18 -2.84
CA SER A 95 0.14 -12.49 -2.53
C SER A 95 0.32 -13.15 -1.15
N LYS A 96 1.52 -13.66 -0.90
CA LYS A 96 1.96 -14.34 0.31
C LYS A 96 3.20 -13.64 0.86
N ALA A 97 3.29 -13.46 2.17
CA ALA A 97 4.52 -12.96 2.80
C ALA A 97 5.52 -14.11 3.00
N PHE A 98 6.82 -13.82 2.87
CA PHE A 98 7.92 -14.76 3.08
C PHE A 98 9.02 -14.07 3.89
N LEU A 99 9.75 -14.83 4.70
CA LEU A 99 11.05 -14.41 5.22
C LEU A 99 12.09 -14.64 4.13
N VAL A 100 12.99 -13.67 3.95
CA VAL A 100 14.07 -13.73 2.96
C VAL A 100 15.41 -13.52 3.65
N GLY A 101 16.41 -14.32 3.24
CA GLY A 101 17.79 -14.26 3.74
C GLY A 101 18.78 -14.22 2.59
N LEU A 102 20.03 -13.84 2.88
CA LEU A 102 21.09 -13.85 1.88
C LEU A 102 21.46 -15.29 1.50
N ARG A 103 21.54 -15.59 0.20
CA ARG A 103 21.82 -16.95 -0.31
C ARG A 103 23.14 -17.57 0.19
N ASN A 104 24.10 -16.75 0.61
CA ASN A 104 25.39 -17.19 1.14
C ASN A 104 25.39 -17.46 2.66
N ARG A 105 24.27 -17.21 3.37
CA ARG A 105 24.12 -17.49 4.82
C ARG A 105 23.63 -18.91 5.05
N SER A 106 24.52 -19.89 4.82
CA SER A 106 24.26 -21.31 5.09
C SER A 106 24.08 -21.64 6.59
N ASP A 107 24.42 -20.70 7.46
CA ASP A 107 24.20 -20.75 8.91
C ASP A 107 22.76 -20.40 9.34
N ILE A 108 21.93 -19.86 8.44
CA ILE A 108 20.53 -19.57 8.72
C ILE A 108 19.64 -20.68 8.13
N TYR A 109 19.15 -21.56 9.00
CA TYR A 109 18.08 -22.50 8.66
C TYR A 109 16.82 -22.15 9.47
N ILE A 110 15.72 -21.84 8.76
CA ILE A 110 14.43 -21.45 9.34
C ILE A 110 13.34 -22.21 8.60
N SER A 111 12.73 -23.18 9.28
CA SER A 111 11.59 -23.98 8.78
C SER A 111 10.24 -23.38 9.20
N ASN A 112 10.22 -22.61 10.29
CA ASN A 112 9.00 -22.05 10.88
C ASN A 112 9.25 -20.68 11.55
N ILE A 113 8.17 -20.00 11.93
CA ILE A 113 8.21 -18.64 12.48
C ILE A 113 8.78 -18.55 13.92
N GLU A 114 8.83 -19.66 14.66
CA GLU A 114 9.39 -19.72 16.01
C GLU A 114 10.92 -19.72 15.97
N GLU A 115 11.52 -20.52 15.09
CA GLU A 115 12.97 -20.53 14.84
C GLU A 115 13.49 -19.14 14.44
N ALA A 116 12.71 -18.40 13.65
CA ALA A 116 13.04 -17.04 13.24
C ALA A 116 13.17 -16.04 14.41
N LYS A 117 12.57 -16.29 15.59
CA LYS A 117 12.67 -15.42 16.78
C LYS A 117 14.07 -15.36 17.38
N SER A 118 14.93 -16.33 17.08
CA SER A 118 16.34 -16.30 17.46
C SER A 118 17.08 -15.14 16.78
N PHE A 119 16.74 -14.85 15.51
CA PHE A 119 17.36 -13.82 14.68
C PHE A 119 16.72 -12.42 14.81
N VAL A 120 17.40 -11.41 14.26
CA VAL A 120 16.83 -10.08 14.01
C VAL A 120 16.13 -10.11 12.65
N VAL A 121 14.89 -9.64 12.57
CA VAL A 121 14.05 -9.71 11.37
C VAL A 121 13.67 -8.31 10.89
N GLY A 122 13.93 -8.03 9.62
CA GLY A 122 13.56 -6.78 8.96
C GLY A 122 12.08 -6.73 8.52
N THR A 123 11.44 -5.56 8.61
CA THR A 123 10.07 -5.34 8.10
C THR A 123 9.81 -3.87 7.75
N ILE A 124 8.69 -3.53 7.12
CA ILE A 124 8.31 -2.12 6.88
C ILE A 124 7.35 -1.62 7.96
N ARG A 125 7.56 -0.38 8.43
CA ARG A 125 6.66 0.32 9.36
C ARG A 125 5.25 0.45 8.77
N GLY A 126 4.25 -0.04 9.52
CA GLY A 126 2.83 0.01 9.15
C GLY A 126 2.35 -1.13 8.26
N TYR A 127 3.26 -1.95 7.71
CA TYR A 127 2.87 -3.12 6.91
C TYR A 127 2.23 -4.21 7.80
N HIS A 128 1.43 -5.06 7.16
CA HIS A 128 0.84 -6.24 7.81
C HIS A 128 1.94 -7.18 8.36
N SER A 129 3.10 -7.28 7.71
CA SER A 129 4.25 -8.04 8.20
C SER A 129 4.75 -7.57 9.57
N GLN A 130 4.78 -6.26 9.85
CA GLN A 130 5.11 -5.75 11.19
C GLN A 130 4.08 -6.21 12.23
N GLN A 131 2.78 -6.10 11.94
CA GLN A 131 1.73 -6.57 12.85
C GLN A 131 1.79 -8.08 13.05
N HIS A 132 2.09 -8.85 12.00
CA HIS A 132 2.20 -10.30 12.04
C HIS A 132 3.36 -10.75 12.92
N LEU A 133 4.55 -10.14 12.78
CA LEU A 133 5.71 -10.39 13.66
C LEU A 133 5.40 -10.04 15.13
N LYS A 134 4.72 -8.91 15.39
CA LYS A 134 4.27 -8.56 16.75
C LYS A 134 3.30 -9.60 17.31
N LYS A 135 2.29 -10.01 16.55
CA LYS A 135 1.31 -11.04 16.94
C LYS A 135 1.95 -12.42 17.14
N ALA A 136 3.01 -12.73 16.40
CA ALA A 136 3.81 -13.94 16.58
C ALA A 136 4.73 -13.86 17.82
N GLY A 137 4.87 -12.72 18.49
CA GLY A 137 5.69 -12.58 19.71
C GLY A 137 7.15 -12.22 19.47
N PHE A 138 7.48 -11.54 18.36
CA PHE A 138 8.81 -10.95 18.18
C PHE A 138 8.98 -9.72 19.08
N LEU A 139 10.08 -9.66 19.84
CA LEU A 139 10.47 -8.50 20.63
C LEU A 139 10.73 -7.30 19.70
N GLU A 140 10.26 -6.10 20.05
CA GLU A 140 10.41 -4.92 19.18
C GLU A 140 11.89 -4.60 18.86
N GLN A 141 12.80 -4.87 19.79
CA GLN A 141 14.26 -4.72 19.60
C GLN A 141 14.83 -5.63 18.49
N LYS A 142 14.11 -6.69 18.10
CA LYS A 142 14.47 -7.59 17.00
C LYS A 142 13.71 -7.29 15.70
N ILE A 143 12.86 -6.26 15.65
CA ILE A 143 12.12 -5.84 14.46
C ILE A 143 12.77 -4.58 13.88
N THR A 144 13.66 -4.73 12.90
CA THR A 144 14.32 -3.59 12.25
C THR A 144 13.46 -3.05 11.12
N ILE A 145 13.20 -1.73 11.11
CA ILE A 145 12.41 -1.09 10.05
C ILE A 145 13.31 -0.83 8.84
N TYR A 146 13.08 -1.56 7.74
CA TYR A 146 13.69 -1.33 6.43
C TYR A 146 12.60 -1.04 5.39
N PRO A 147 12.86 -0.22 4.36
CA PRO A 147 11.89 0.10 3.29
C PRO A 147 11.71 -1.05 2.27
N LEU A 148 11.92 -2.31 2.66
CA LEU A 148 12.08 -3.44 1.75
C LEU A 148 10.71 -4.06 1.41
N VAL A 149 10.19 -3.76 0.22
CA VAL A 149 8.78 -3.96 -0.11
C VAL A 149 8.45 -5.41 -0.48
N ILE A 150 7.68 -6.07 0.39
CA ILE A 150 7.15 -7.42 0.16
C ILE A 150 5.62 -7.41 0.39
N HIS A 151 4.91 -7.24 -0.72
CA HIS A 151 3.53 -7.68 -0.98
C HIS A 151 2.32 -6.91 -0.39
N ILE A 152 1.19 -7.10 -1.10
CA ILE A 152 0.25 -6.06 -1.57
C ILE A 152 -1.17 -6.67 -1.68
N CYS A 153 -2.25 -5.89 -1.51
CA CYS A 153 -3.58 -6.22 -2.08
C CYS A 153 -4.59 -5.06 -2.05
N GLY A 154 -4.92 -4.51 -3.23
CA GLY A 154 -6.17 -3.78 -3.51
C GLY A 154 -6.06 -2.26 -3.58
N VAL A 155 -6.90 -1.64 -4.41
CA VAL A 155 -7.15 -0.18 -4.39
C VAL A 155 -8.29 0.10 -3.42
N CYS A 156 -8.13 1.10 -2.56
CA CYS A 156 -9.12 1.44 -1.55
C CYS A 156 -9.37 2.94 -1.40
N SER A 157 -10.59 3.29 -0.98
CA SER A 157 -11.07 4.64 -0.64
C SER A 157 -11.62 4.63 0.78
N LEU A 158 -11.74 5.78 1.45
CA LEU A 158 -12.40 5.86 2.76
C LEU A 158 -13.91 5.54 2.66
N ASN A 159 -14.48 5.00 3.74
CA ASN A 159 -15.94 4.91 3.90
C ASN A 159 -16.56 6.33 4.00
N ASN A 160 -17.53 6.62 3.14
CA ASN A 160 -18.56 7.62 3.41
C ASN A 160 -19.77 6.93 4.05
N GLU A 161 -20.25 7.50 5.16
CA GLU A 161 -21.67 7.82 5.28
C GLU A 161 -21.98 9.02 4.36
#